data_AF-A0A523XE32-F1
#
_entry.id   AF-A0A523XE32-F1
#
_cell.length_a   1.000
_cell.length_b   1.000
_cell.length_c   1.000
_cell.angle_alpha   90.00
_cell.angle_beta   90.00
_cell.angle_gamma   90.00
#
_symmetry.space_group_name_H-M   'P 1'
#
loop_
_entity.id
_entity.type
_entity.pdbx_description
1 polymer ?
#
loop_
_entity_poly.entity_id
_entity_poly.type
_entity_poly.pdbx_seq_one_letter_code
_entity_poly.pdbx_strand_id
1 'polypeptide(L)'
;MTLRTYEIDDPVSSVMTKGVLFVKSSKNLSETASIMADFDVGSLLVGDNGNAVGIVTSKDIIKVISEDKELKKIKVRDIMQTP
;
A
#
# COMPACT_ATOMS: atom_id res chain seq x y z
N MET A 1 -18.56 15.78 -15.38
CA MET A 1 -18.26 14.81 -14.30
C MET A 1 -19.56 14.53 -13.59
N THR A 2 -20.18 13.37 -13.86
CA THR A 2 -21.47 13.01 -13.26
C THR A 2 -21.21 12.46 -11.86
N LEU A 3 -21.76 13.11 -10.83
CA LEU A 3 -21.71 12.58 -9.47
C LEU A 3 -22.60 11.34 -9.42
N ARG A 4 -21.99 10.19 -9.13
CA ARG A 4 -22.73 8.96 -8.85
C ARG A 4 -23.05 8.96 -7.37
N THR A 5 -24.34 8.96 -7.04
CA THR A 5 -24.80 8.80 -5.65
C THR A 5 -24.65 7.33 -5.28
N TYR A 6 -24.20 7.07 -4.05
CA TYR A 6 -24.09 5.73 -3.46
C TYR A 6 -25.00 5.66 -2.25
N GLU A 7 -25.70 4.54 -2.08
CA GLU A 7 -26.52 4.25 -0.91
C GLU A 7 -25.69 3.50 0.14
N ILE A 8 -26.06 3.60 1.43
CA ILE A 8 -25.34 2.92 2.52
C ILE A 8 -25.33 1.39 2.32
N ASP A 9 -26.39 0.84 1.73
CA ASP A 9 -26.54 -0.60 1.47
C ASP A 9 -25.85 -1.05 0.18
N ASP A 10 -25.25 -0.13 -0.60
CA ASP A 10 -24.48 -0.52 -1.77
C ASP A 10 -23.27 -1.38 -1.35
N PRO A 11 -22.97 -2.47 -2.09
CA PRO A 11 -21.83 -3.30 -1.75
C PRO A 11 -20.54 -2.49 -1.89
N VAL A 12 -19.57 -2.69 -0.99
CA VAL A 12 -18.24 -2.04 -1.03
C VAL A 12 -17.56 -2.22 -2.39
N SER A 13 -17.83 -3.33 -3.07
CA SER A 13 -17.33 -3.63 -4.42
C SER A 13 -17.78 -2.63 -5.51
N SER A 14 -18.82 -1.84 -5.25
CA SER A 14 -19.32 -0.78 -6.14
C SER A 14 -18.51 0.51 -6.06
N VAL A 15 -17.82 0.76 -4.95
CA VAL A 15 -17.02 1.97 -4.68
C VAL A 15 -15.52 1.72 -4.65
N MET A 16 -15.09 0.48 -4.39
CA MET A 16 -13.67 0.16 -4.26
C MET A 16 -12.89 0.32 -5.58
N THR A 17 -11.62 0.71 -5.46
CA THR A 17 -10.68 0.66 -6.57
C THR A 17 -10.42 -0.81 -6.97
N LYS A 18 -10.63 -1.12 -8.24
CA LYS A 18 -10.32 -2.44 -8.82
C LYS A 18 -8.88 -2.47 -9.33
N GLY A 19 -8.24 -3.63 -9.32
CA GLY A 19 -6.87 -3.78 -9.84
C GLY A 19 -5.81 -3.12 -8.95
N VAL A 20 -5.90 -3.36 -7.64
CA VAL A 20 -4.94 -2.85 -6.65
C VAL A 20 -3.51 -3.32 -6.92
N LEU A 21 -2.55 -2.43 -6.68
CA LEU A 21 -1.13 -2.71 -6.87
C LEU A 21 -0.57 -3.53 -5.72
N PHE A 22 0.29 -4.49 -6.08
CA PHE A 22 1.00 -5.34 -5.14
C PHE A 22 2.49 -5.02 -5.09
N VAL A 23 3.06 -5.10 -3.90
CA VAL A 23 4.51 -5.09 -3.67
C VAL A 23 4.92 -6.38 -2.97
N LYS A 24 6.10 -6.92 -3.31
CA LYS A 24 6.65 -8.09 -2.60
C LYS A 24 7.11 -7.69 -1.20
N SER A 25 6.94 -8.59 -0.24
CA SER A 25 7.34 -8.34 1.16
C SER A 25 8.86 -8.13 1.32
N SER A 26 9.65 -8.68 0.38
CA SER A 26 11.10 -8.59 0.32
C SER A 26 11.63 -7.32 -0.37
N LYS A 27 10.76 -6.48 -0.92
CA LYS A 27 11.13 -5.21 -1.55
C LYS A 27 11.56 -4.20 -0.48
N ASN A 28 12.43 -3.25 -0.82
CA ASN A 28 12.84 -2.22 0.14
C ASN A 28 11.87 -1.03 0.15
N LEU A 29 11.92 -0.22 1.20
CA LEU A 29 10.99 0.91 1.36
C LEU A 29 11.23 2.04 0.36
N SER A 30 12.46 2.22 -0.13
CA SER A 30 12.76 3.24 -1.16
C SER A 30 12.08 2.91 -2.48
N GLU A 31 12.15 1.65 -2.93
CA GLU A 31 11.46 1.18 -4.12
C GLU A 31 9.94 1.22 -3.95
N THR A 32 9.46 0.88 -2.74
CA THR A 32 8.04 0.93 -2.39
C THR A 32 7.49 2.36 -2.47
N ALA A 33 8.25 3.34 -1.95
CA ALA A 33 7.90 4.76 -2.05
C ALA A 33 7.90 5.25 -3.50
N SER A 34 8.84 4.79 -4.34
CA SER A 34 8.83 5.11 -5.78
C SER A 34 7.56 4.63 -6.45
N ILE A 35 7.15 3.38 -6.20
CA ILE A 35 5.90 2.83 -6.76
C ILE A 35 4.69 3.66 -6.30
N MET A 36 4.63 4.06 -5.03
CA MET A 36 3.57 4.93 -4.54
C MET A 36 3.51 6.27 -5.29
N ALA A 37 4.67 6.88 -5.56
CA ALA A 37 4.76 8.13 -6.30
C ALA A 37 4.42 7.97 -7.79
N ASP A 38 4.93 6.93 -8.44
CA ASP A 38 4.74 6.66 -9.87
C ASP A 38 3.28 6.40 -10.23
N PHE A 39 2.52 5.81 -9.30
CA PHE A 39 1.12 5.46 -9.49
C PHE A 39 0.15 6.39 -8.73
N ASP A 40 0.64 7.43 -8.06
CA ASP A 40 -0.14 8.37 -7.23
C ASP A 40 -1.06 7.68 -6.21
N VAL A 41 -0.49 6.73 -5.43
CA VAL A 41 -1.22 5.97 -4.41
C VAL A 41 -0.55 6.07 -3.04
N GLY A 42 -1.36 6.17 -1.97
CA GLY A 42 -0.88 6.24 -0.59
C GLY A 42 -0.68 4.88 0.10
N SER A 43 -1.07 3.78 -0.54
CA SER A 43 -1.03 2.44 0.04
C SER A 43 -0.85 1.37 -1.02
N LEU A 44 -0.13 0.30 -0.66
CA LEU A 44 0.08 -0.87 -1.50
C LEU A 44 -0.28 -2.14 -0.72
N LEU A 45 -0.93 -3.10 -1.39
CA LEU A 45 -1.05 -4.43 -0.83
C LEU A 45 0.30 -5.12 -0.89
N VAL A 46 0.64 -5.86 0.15
CA VAL A 46 1.82 -6.71 0.18
C VAL A 46 1.41 -8.10 -0.25
N GLY A 47 2.04 -8.61 -1.30
CA GLY A 47 1.70 -9.90 -1.90
C GLY A 47 2.90 -10.83 -2.01
N ASP A 48 2.75 -12.05 -1.51
CA ASP A 48 3.72 -13.14 -1.64
C ASP A 48 2.99 -14.41 -2.08
N ASN A 49 3.60 -15.17 -3.00
CA ASN A 49 3.07 -16.46 -3.49
C ASN A 49 1.60 -16.42 -3.95
N GLY A 50 1.18 -15.30 -4.56
CA GLY A 50 -0.18 -15.11 -5.07
C GLY A 50 -1.22 -14.71 -4.01
N ASN A 51 -0.81 -14.53 -2.74
CA ASN A 51 -1.70 -14.14 -1.65
C ASN A 51 -1.41 -12.73 -1.18
N ALA A 52 -2.45 -11.98 -0.82
CA ALA A 52 -2.30 -10.74 -0.05
C ALA A 52 -1.95 -11.12 1.39
N VAL A 53 -0.79 -10.67 1.87
CA VAL A 53 -0.26 -11.01 3.20
C VAL A 53 -0.19 -9.80 4.14
N GLY A 54 -0.46 -8.60 3.63
CA GLY A 54 -0.47 -7.37 4.43
C GLY A 54 -0.70 -6.12 3.61
N ILE A 55 -0.54 -4.97 4.27
CA ILE A 55 -0.62 -3.64 3.68
C ILE A 55 0.52 -2.77 4.18
N VAL A 56 1.03 -1.90 3.31
CA VAL A 56 1.99 -0.86 3.67
C VAL A 56 1.50 0.48 3.14
N THR A 57 1.58 1.51 3.98
CA THR A 57 1.10 2.86 3.68
C THR A 57 2.26 3.86 3.67
N SER A 58 2.04 5.01 3.03
CA SER A 58 2.99 6.13 3.09
C SER A 58 3.29 6.58 4.53
N LYS A 59 2.31 6.47 5.44
CA LYS A 59 2.49 6.77 6.86
C LYS A 59 3.51 5.84 7.53
N ASP A 60 3.52 4.55 7.17
CA ASP A 60 4.49 3.59 7.70
C ASP A 60 5.92 3.96 7.25
N ILE A 61 6.07 4.40 5.99
CA ILE A 61 7.35 4.87 5.45
C ILE A 61 7.79 6.17 6.15
N ILE A 62 6.88 7.13 6.34
CA ILE A 62 7.15 8.39 7.04
C ILE A 62 7.63 8.12 8.47
N LYS A 63 7.04 7.13 9.16
CA LYS A 63 7.50 6.73 10.50
C LYS A 63 8.96 6.27 10.48
N VAL A 64 9.36 5.47 9.50
CA VAL A 64 10.75 5.03 9.37
C VAL A 64 11.70 6.19 9.08
N ILE A 65 11.28 7.15 8.24
CA ILE A 65 12.06 8.37 7.97
C ILE A 65 12.22 9.20 9.25
N SER A 66 11.18 9.30 10.07
CA SER A 66 11.22 10.04 11.35
C SER A 66 12.18 9.44 12.39
N GLU A 67 12.58 8.18 12.18
CA GLU A 67 13.55 7.47 13.00
C GLU A 67 14.98 7.51 12.39
N ASP A 68 15.22 8.35 11.37
CA ASP A 68 16.49 8.51 10.64
C ASP A 68 17.06 7.20 10.06
N LYS A 69 16.18 6.24 9.73
CA LYS A 69 16.57 4.94 9.19
C LYS A 69 16.70 4.96 7.67
N GLU A 70 17.66 4.19 7.16
CA GLU A 70 17.90 4.09 5.71
C GLU A 70 16.87 3.16 5.03
N LEU A 71 15.98 3.75 4.23
CA LEU A 71 14.88 3.04 3.55
C LEU A 71 15.33 1.87 2.66
N LYS A 72 16.54 1.95 2.08
CA LYS A 72 17.10 0.89 1.23
C LYS A 72 17.43 -0.38 2.00
N LYS A 73 17.65 -0.29 3.32
CA LYS A 73 18.01 -1.41 4.18
C LYS A 73 16.80 -2.12 4.80
N ILE A 74 15.65 -1.46 4.81
CA ILE A 74 14.43 -1.98 5.45
C ILE A 74 13.54 -2.62 4.40
N LYS A 75 13.02 -3.80 4.72
CA LYS A 75 12.09 -4.52 3.87
C LYS A 75 10.66 -4.18 4.24
N VAL A 76 9.75 -4.25 3.27
CA VAL A 76 8.32 -4.02 3.49
C VAL A 76 7.78 -4.89 4.63
N ARG A 77 8.17 -6.17 4.68
CA ARG A 77 7.75 -7.10 5.73
C ARG A 77 8.12 -6.68 7.15
N ASP A 78 9.12 -5.81 7.31
CA ASP A 78 9.61 -5.40 8.62
C ASP A 78 8.70 -4.34 9.26
N ILE A 79 7.83 -3.69 8.47
CA ILE A 79 6.94 -2.61 8.95
C ILE A 79 5.48 -2.75 8.52
N MET A 80 5.17 -3.62 7.56
CA MET A 80 3.80 -3.80 7.06
C MET A 80 2.85 -4.23 8.17
N GLN A 81 1.56 -3.94 7.99
CA GLN A 81 0.51 -4.48 8.84
C GLN A 81 -0.01 -5.78 8.24
N THR A 82 -0.11 -6.81 9.07
CA THR A 82 -0.67 -8.12 8.71
C THR A 82 -2.10 -8.25 9.24
N PRO A 83 -2.98 -8.99 8.55
CA PRO A 83 -4.29 -9.37 9.08
C PRO A 83 -4.23 -10.14 10.40
#